data_AF-Q1GW72-F1
#
_entry.id   AF-Q1GW72-F1
#
_cell.length_a   1.000
_cell.length_b   1.000
_cell.length_c   1.000
_cell.angle_alpha   90.00
_cell.angle_beta   90.00
_cell.angle_gamma   90.00
#
_symmetry.space_group_name_H-M   'P 1'
#
loop_
_entity.id
_entity.type
_entity.pdbx_description
1 polymer ?
#
loop_
_entity_poly.entity_id
_entity_poly.type
_entity_poly.pdbx_seq_one_letter_code
_entity_poly.pdbx_strand_id
1 'polypeptide(L)'
;MPLGGVQQWIEAERARPPAPTRAWYWTLALGIAVLVFGAWLTQIFPQQGHAIAPGYGAPVLALEFAGGQDDLEAIFGVESDPQQVARLAAMRTGNERDYLYMLLYAGFLACGCFALWRELRARALLAATMLPAAAALCDAYENWLLFDIQAAFTAGDYSPAMASLPYPVAAKFLLLALTNVVIGAAATQFGRWWALFGTLAILAAIPTVMAIITPAAFAWMLIPSAAGGWLLLLALAAAGSWRAIARGQPLAG
;
A
#
# COMPACT_ATOMS: atom_id res chain seq x y z
N MET A 1 -14.44 28.69 -15.30
CA MET A 1 -15.59 27.82 -14.95
C MET A 1 -15.08 26.38 -15.07
N PRO A 2 -14.97 25.56 -14.00
CA PRO A 2 -16.12 25.01 -13.23
C PRO A 2 -15.84 24.65 -11.74
N LEU A 3 -14.94 25.34 -11.02
CA LEU A 3 -14.63 24.99 -9.61
C LEU A 3 -15.84 25.14 -8.66
N GLY A 4 -16.83 25.97 -9.00
CA GLY A 4 -18.04 26.15 -8.20
C GLY A 4 -18.92 24.90 -8.11
N GLY A 5 -18.99 24.08 -9.15
CA GLY A 5 -19.88 22.92 -9.19
C GLY A 5 -19.45 21.79 -8.25
N VAL A 6 -18.14 21.48 -8.21
CA VAL A 6 -17.60 20.45 -7.30
C VAL A 6 -17.75 20.89 -5.85
N GLN A 7 -17.43 22.15 -5.54
CA GLN A 7 -17.58 22.69 -4.19
C GLN A 7 -19.05 22.69 -3.74
N GLN A 8 -19.96 23.12 -4.61
CA GLN A 8 -21.40 23.09 -4.33
C GLN A 8 -21.91 21.67 -4.11
N TRP A 9 -21.45 20.70 -4.90
CA TRP A 9 -21.79 19.29 -4.72
C TRP A 9 -21.27 18.73 -3.38
N ILE A 10 -20.02 19.06 -3.01
CA ILE A 10 -19.44 18.66 -1.71
C ILE A 10 -20.29 19.22 -0.57
N GLU A 11 -20.64 20.52 -0.60
CA GLU A 11 -21.46 21.11 0.46
C GLU A 11 -22.88 20.54 0.50
N ALA A 12 -23.49 20.29 -0.66
CA ALA A 12 -24.79 19.64 -0.74
C ALA A 12 -24.76 18.22 -0.12
N GLU A 13 -23.70 17.45 -0.36
CA GLU A 13 -23.52 16.13 0.25
C GLU A 13 -23.27 16.18 1.76
N ARG A 14 -22.56 17.21 2.26
CA ARG A 14 -22.32 17.41 3.70
C ARG A 14 -23.61 17.75 4.46
N ALA A 15 -24.55 18.45 3.80
CA ALA A 15 -25.84 18.79 4.39
C ALA A 15 -26.83 17.61 4.44
N ARG A 16 -26.56 16.50 3.74
CA ARG A 16 -27.42 15.32 3.74
C ARG A 16 -27.26 14.51 5.03
N PRO A 17 -28.34 13.96 5.60
CA PRO A 17 -28.24 13.06 6.74
C PRO A 17 -27.36 11.84 6.40
N PRO A 18 -26.61 11.29 7.37
CA PRO A 18 -25.83 10.08 7.17
C PRO A 18 -26.76 8.93 6.74
N ALA A 19 -26.38 8.24 5.67
CA ALA A 19 -27.14 7.13 5.10
C ALA A 19 -26.20 5.97 4.78
N PRO A 20 -26.69 4.71 4.81
CA PRO A 20 -25.88 3.55 4.47
C PRO A 20 -25.19 3.72 3.11
N THR A 21 -23.88 3.58 3.07
CA THR A 21 -23.11 3.74 1.83
C THR A 21 -22.81 2.40 1.18
N ARG A 22 -23.14 2.29 -0.11
CA ARG A 22 -22.72 1.14 -0.93
C ARG A 22 -21.20 1.07 -1.13
N ALA A 23 -20.48 2.16 -0.83
CA ALA A 23 -19.03 2.19 -0.90
C ALA A 23 -18.38 1.14 0.03
N TRP A 24 -19.01 0.82 1.18
CA TRP A 24 -18.49 -0.22 2.07
C TRP A 24 -18.44 -1.61 1.42
N TYR A 25 -19.39 -1.95 0.54
CA TYR A 25 -19.37 -3.23 -0.18
C TYR A 25 -18.21 -3.31 -1.16
N TRP A 26 -17.95 -2.21 -1.89
CA TRP A 26 -16.82 -2.13 -2.81
C TRP A 26 -15.50 -2.19 -2.07
N THR A 27 -15.36 -1.45 -0.97
CA THR A 27 -14.19 -1.52 -0.10
C THR A 27 -13.96 -2.94 0.44
N LEU A 28 -15.02 -3.61 0.91
CA LEU A 28 -14.90 -4.97 1.43
C LEU A 28 -14.49 -5.97 0.33
N ALA A 29 -15.14 -5.90 -0.84
CA ALA A 29 -14.84 -6.79 -1.96
C ALA A 29 -13.41 -6.60 -2.47
N LEU A 30 -12.97 -5.35 -2.65
CA LEU A 30 -11.60 -5.03 -3.06
C LEU A 30 -10.59 -5.42 -1.99
N GLY A 31 -10.89 -5.22 -0.70
CA GLY A 31 -10.02 -5.63 0.40
C GLY A 31 -9.83 -7.15 0.47
N ILE A 32 -10.89 -7.93 0.23
CA ILE A 32 -10.79 -9.40 0.09
C ILE A 32 -9.94 -9.75 -1.13
N ALA A 33 -10.15 -9.09 -2.27
CA ALA A 33 -9.36 -9.31 -3.47
C ALA A 33 -7.87 -9.00 -3.25
N VAL A 34 -7.55 -7.92 -2.54
CA VAL A 34 -6.18 -7.57 -2.13
C VAL A 34 -5.57 -8.67 -1.27
N LEU A 35 -6.28 -9.18 -0.25
CA LEU A 35 -5.76 -10.25 0.60
C LEU A 35 -5.50 -11.54 -0.16
N VAL A 36 -6.46 -11.97 -0.99
CA VAL A 36 -6.35 -13.21 -1.76
C VAL A 36 -5.26 -13.10 -2.83
N PHE A 37 -5.25 -12.00 -3.58
CA PHE A 37 -4.26 -11.78 -4.63
C PHE A 37 -2.87 -11.55 -4.05
N GLY A 38 -2.75 -10.80 -2.95
CA GLY A 38 -1.49 -10.58 -2.25
C GLY A 38 -0.91 -11.88 -1.73
N ALA A 39 -1.72 -12.74 -1.09
CA ALA A 39 -1.27 -14.05 -0.63
C ALA A 39 -0.80 -14.95 -1.78
N TRP A 40 -1.51 -14.94 -2.92
CA TRP A 40 -1.09 -15.63 -4.14
C TRP A 40 0.20 -15.06 -4.72
N LEU A 41 0.31 -13.73 -4.80
CA LEU A 41 1.46 -13.02 -5.34
C LEU A 41 2.72 -13.28 -4.51
N THR A 42 2.60 -13.34 -3.18
CA THR A 42 3.71 -13.70 -2.30
C THR A 42 4.31 -15.05 -2.68
N GLN A 43 3.53 -16.02 -3.18
CA GLN A 43 4.06 -17.34 -3.61
C GLN A 43 4.84 -17.28 -4.92
N ILE A 44 4.65 -16.24 -5.74
CA ILE A 44 5.35 -16.06 -7.03
C ILE A 44 6.73 -15.46 -6.81
N PHE A 45 6.82 -14.47 -5.91
CA PHE A 45 8.09 -13.87 -5.54
C PHE A 45 9.05 -14.90 -4.94
N PRO A 46 10.38 -14.70 -5.08
CA PRO A 46 11.34 -15.56 -4.43
C PRO A 46 11.15 -15.50 -2.91
N GLN A 47 11.01 -16.67 -2.28
CA GLN A 47 10.80 -16.79 -0.84
C GLN A 47 12.07 -16.49 -0.03
N GLN A 48 13.24 -16.64 -0.66
CA GLN A 48 14.55 -16.48 -0.06
C GLN A 48 15.47 -15.78 -1.06
N GLY A 49 16.38 -14.93 -0.56
CA GLY A 49 17.50 -14.39 -1.32
C GLY A 49 18.78 -15.21 -1.12
N HIS A 50 19.92 -14.71 -1.62
CA HIS A 50 21.22 -15.38 -1.48
C HIS A 50 21.76 -15.23 -0.06
N ALA A 51 21.89 -13.97 0.35
CA ALA A 51 22.57 -13.53 1.56
C ALA A 51 22.00 -12.18 2.04
N ILE A 52 20.69 -11.98 1.88
CA ILE A 52 19.99 -10.74 2.28
C ILE A 52 20.12 -10.55 3.79
N ALA A 53 20.54 -9.36 4.21
CA ALA A 53 20.58 -9.04 5.64
C ALA A 53 19.15 -9.04 6.23
N PRO A 54 18.91 -9.65 7.41
CA PRO A 54 17.56 -9.87 7.94
C PRO A 54 16.66 -8.63 8.03
N GLY A 55 17.25 -7.45 8.27
CA GLY A 55 16.47 -6.22 8.41
C GLY A 55 15.81 -5.71 7.13
N TYR A 56 16.21 -6.20 5.95
CA TYR A 56 15.54 -5.94 4.69
C TYR A 56 14.24 -6.74 4.51
N GLY A 57 14.08 -7.84 5.25
CA GLY A 57 12.90 -8.69 5.19
C GLY A 57 12.82 -9.54 3.92
N ALA A 58 11.67 -9.51 3.25
CA ALA A 58 11.41 -10.33 2.06
C ALA A 58 12.30 -9.89 0.88
N PRO A 59 12.67 -10.80 -0.04
CA PRO A 59 13.52 -10.45 -1.19
C PRO A 59 12.99 -9.32 -2.07
N VAL A 60 11.67 -9.19 -2.21
CA VAL A 60 11.05 -8.08 -2.94
C VAL A 60 11.36 -6.74 -2.27
N LEU A 61 11.18 -6.63 -0.95
CA LEU A 61 11.54 -5.43 -0.19
C LEU A 61 13.05 -5.15 -0.24
N ALA A 62 13.88 -6.19 -0.15
CA ALA A 62 15.32 -6.03 -0.24
C ALA A 62 15.73 -5.39 -1.58
N LEU A 63 15.08 -5.79 -2.67
CA LEU A 63 15.31 -5.22 -3.98
C LEU A 63 14.89 -3.74 -4.06
N GLU A 64 13.77 -3.37 -3.44
CA GLU A 64 13.31 -1.97 -3.39
C GLU A 64 14.31 -1.03 -2.70
N PHE A 65 15.11 -1.56 -1.77
CA PHE A 65 16.13 -0.80 -1.04
C PHE A 65 17.57 -1.13 -1.45
N ALA A 66 17.76 -1.84 -2.57
CA ALA A 66 19.09 -2.09 -3.09
C ALA A 66 19.79 -0.77 -3.41
N GLY A 67 21.08 -0.66 -3.05
CA GLY A 67 21.93 0.50 -3.31
C GLY A 67 23.06 0.25 -4.31
N GLY A 68 23.35 -1.00 -4.65
CA GLY A 68 24.42 -1.34 -5.60
C GLY A 68 24.55 -2.83 -5.91
N GLN A 69 25.69 -3.21 -6.50
CA GLN A 69 25.95 -4.58 -6.98
C GLN A 69 25.88 -5.60 -5.83
N ASP A 70 26.55 -5.28 -4.73
CA ASP A 70 26.65 -6.16 -3.57
C ASP A 70 25.25 -6.53 -3.03
N ASP A 71 24.31 -5.58 -3.04
CA ASP A 71 22.92 -5.83 -2.64
C ASP A 71 22.20 -6.73 -3.65
N LEU A 72 22.38 -6.50 -4.95
CA LEU A 72 21.78 -7.33 -6.00
C LEU A 72 22.34 -8.76 -5.97
N GLU A 73 23.63 -8.94 -5.71
CA GLU A 73 24.25 -10.25 -5.50
C GLU A 73 23.76 -10.90 -4.20
N ALA A 74 23.54 -10.13 -3.13
CA ALA A 74 22.92 -10.65 -1.92
C ALA A 74 21.46 -11.08 -2.13
N ILE A 75 20.74 -10.49 -3.09
CA ILE A 75 19.36 -10.86 -3.41
C ILE A 75 19.33 -12.05 -4.38
N PHE A 76 19.94 -11.90 -5.55
CA PHE A 76 19.86 -12.85 -6.65
C PHE A 76 20.94 -13.93 -6.63
N GLY A 77 22.08 -13.68 -6.00
CA GLY A 77 23.26 -14.55 -6.04
C GLY A 77 24.27 -14.09 -7.09
N VAL A 78 25.51 -14.54 -6.93
CA VAL A 78 26.60 -14.37 -7.90
C VAL A 78 26.39 -15.26 -9.13
N GLU A 79 27.13 -15.02 -10.22
CA GLU A 79 26.99 -15.77 -11.49
C GLU A 79 27.20 -17.29 -11.32
N SER A 80 28.02 -17.71 -10.36
CA SER A 80 28.26 -19.13 -10.06
C SER A 80 27.14 -19.79 -9.24
N ASP A 81 26.13 -19.03 -8.79
CA ASP A 81 25.03 -19.55 -7.99
C ASP A 81 23.97 -20.23 -8.88
N PRO A 82 23.72 -21.54 -8.73
CA PRO A 82 22.78 -22.27 -9.57
C PRO A 82 21.32 -21.80 -9.44
N GLN A 83 20.97 -21.07 -8.38
CA GLN A 83 19.62 -20.55 -8.16
C GLN A 83 19.44 -19.11 -8.67
N GLN A 84 20.49 -18.46 -9.19
CA GLN A 84 20.44 -17.05 -9.60
C GLN A 84 19.36 -16.80 -10.65
N VAL A 85 19.38 -17.60 -11.72
CA VAL A 85 18.41 -17.50 -12.83
C VAL A 85 16.97 -17.70 -12.34
N ALA A 86 16.76 -18.66 -11.42
CA ALA A 86 15.42 -18.94 -10.89
C ALA A 86 14.89 -17.79 -10.02
N ARG A 87 15.74 -17.19 -9.17
CA ARG A 87 15.36 -16.04 -8.34
C ARG A 87 15.10 -14.79 -9.18
N LEU A 88 15.92 -14.53 -10.19
CA LEU A 88 15.71 -13.42 -11.11
C LEU A 88 14.39 -13.58 -11.89
N ALA A 89 14.12 -14.77 -12.43
CA ALA A 89 12.88 -15.06 -13.15
C ALA A 89 11.63 -14.95 -12.26
N ALA A 90 11.70 -15.46 -11.03
CA ALA A 90 10.62 -15.33 -10.04
C ALA A 90 10.35 -13.87 -9.68
N MET A 91 11.42 -13.07 -9.45
CA MET A 91 11.30 -11.65 -9.15
C MET A 91 10.66 -10.88 -10.31
N ARG A 92 11.11 -11.14 -11.54
CA ARG A 92 10.52 -10.54 -12.75
C ARG A 92 9.04 -10.87 -12.88
N THR A 93 8.70 -12.16 -12.74
CA THR A 93 7.30 -12.61 -12.81
C THR A 93 6.46 -11.96 -11.71
N GLY A 94 6.99 -11.83 -10.48
CA GLY A 94 6.34 -11.13 -9.38
C GLY A 94 6.02 -9.68 -9.74
N ASN A 95 7.02 -8.91 -10.18
CA ASN A 95 6.86 -7.50 -10.57
C ASN A 95 5.86 -7.32 -11.73
N GLU A 96 5.83 -8.25 -12.70
CA GLU A 96 4.85 -8.22 -13.80
C GLU A 96 3.42 -8.38 -13.28
N ARG A 97 3.19 -9.23 -12.28
CA ARG A 97 1.86 -9.45 -11.68
C ARG A 97 1.49 -8.38 -10.67
N ASP A 98 2.48 -7.71 -10.09
CA ASP A 98 2.28 -6.70 -9.06
C ASP A 98 1.52 -5.47 -9.58
N TYR A 99 1.57 -5.15 -10.87
CA TYR A 99 0.68 -4.11 -11.46
C TYR A 99 -0.81 -4.34 -11.19
N LEU A 100 -1.27 -5.61 -11.18
CA LEU A 100 -2.65 -5.90 -10.82
C LEU A 100 -2.89 -5.70 -9.32
N TYR A 101 -1.92 -6.06 -8.47
CA TYR A 101 -1.98 -5.80 -7.04
C TYR A 101 -2.06 -4.29 -6.75
N MET A 102 -1.30 -3.47 -7.48
CA MET A 102 -1.37 -2.00 -7.42
C MET A 102 -2.76 -1.46 -7.66
N LEU A 103 -3.42 -1.93 -8.72
CA LEU A 103 -4.79 -1.53 -9.04
C LEU A 103 -5.77 -1.96 -7.94
N LEU A 104 -5.60 -3.18 -7.41
CA LEU A 104 -6.44 -3.72 -6.36
C LEU A 104 -6.30 -2.93 -5.06
N TYR A 105 -5.07 -2.68 -4.59
CA TYR A 105 -4.86 -1.96 -3.34
C TYR A 105 -5.24 -0.48 -3.47
N ALA A 106 -4.95 0.16 -4.61
CA ALA A 106 -5.33 1.55 -4.84
C ALA A 106 -6.84 1.70 -4.83
N GLY A 107 -7.55 0.78 -5.50
CA GLY A 107 -9.01 0.71 -5.47
C GLY A 107 -9.55 0.49 -4.06
N PHE A 108 -9.02 -0.49 -3.34
CA PHE A 108 -9.43 -0.79 -1.95
C PHE A 108 -9.32 0.43 -1.05
N LEU A 109 -8.14 1.07 -1.02
CA LEU A 109 -7.88 2.21 -0.14
C LEU A 109 -8.68 3.44 -0.57
N ALA A 110 -8.77 3.73 -1.88
CA ALA A 110 -9.53 4.88 -2.37
C ALA A 110 -11.03 4.73 -2.10
N CYS A 111 -11.60 3.55 -2.35
CA CYS A 111 -12.99 3.24 -1.99
C CYS A 111 -13.20 3.34 -0.47
N GLY A 112 -12.24 2.90 0.33
CA GLY A 112 -12.26 3.03 1.79
C GLY A 112 -12.30 4.46 2.28
N CYS A 113 -11.37 5.30 1.82
CA CYS A 113 -11.36 6.74 2.11
C CYS A 113 -12.65 7.42 1.65
N PHE A 114 -13.19 7.03 0.49
CA PHE A 114 -14.46 7.55 0.00
C PHE A 114 -15.65 7.11 0.87
N ALA A 115 -15.67 5.85 1.34
CA ALA A 115 -16.69 5.36 2.27
C ALA A 115 -16.64 6.13 3.59
N LEU A 116 -15.45 6.33 4.15
CA LEU A 116 -15.23 7.15 5.34
C LEU A 116 -15.66 8.61 5.12
N TRP A 117 -15.38 9.19 3.95
CA TRP A 117 -15.88 10.52 3.59
C TRP A 117 -17.41 10.57 3.58
N ARG A 118 -18.08 9.53 3.09
CA ARG A 118 -19.56 9.47 3.11
C ARG A 118 -20.15 9.36 4.52
N GLU A 119 -19.43 8.75 5.44
CA GLU A 119 -19.83 8.64 6.85
C GLU A 119 -19.56 9.93 7.63
N LEU A 120 -18.33 10.46 7.56
CA LEU A 120 -17.87 11.56 8.42
C LEU A 120 -17.97 12.95 7.76
N ARG A 121 -18.17 13.00 6.43
CA ARG A 121 -18.34 14.25 5.65
C ARG A 121 -17.17 15.25 5.78
N ALA A 122 -15.99 14.76 6.16
CA ALA A 122 -14.78 15.57 6.28
C ALA A 122 -14.06 15.69 4.93
N ARG A 123 -13.82 16.91 4.45
CA ARG A 123 -13.19 17.18 3.13
C ARG A 123 -11.81 16.52 2.96
N ALA A 124 -11.04 16.40 4.04
CA ALA A 124 -9.74 15.74 4.02
C ALA A 124 -9.82 14.28 3.56
N LEU A 125 -10.91 13.56 3.89
CA LEU A 125 -11.10 12.16 3.47
C LEU A 125 -11.36 12.03 1.98
N LEU A 126 -12.06 13.00 1.38
CA LEU A 126 -12.25 13.05 -0.07
C LEU A 126 -10.93 13.36 -0.78
N ALA A 127 -10.13 14.29 -0.27
CA ALA A 127 -8.80 14.55 -0.82
C ALA A 127 -7.89 13.31 -0.69
N ALA A 128 -8.01 12.57 0.41
CA ALA A 128 -7.22 11.38 0.68
C ALA A 128 -7.50 10.20 -0.27
N THR A 129 -8.59 10.22 -1.05
CA THR A 129 -8.82 9.19 -2.08
C THR A 129 -7.77 9.25 -3.19
N MET A 130 -7.04 10.36 -3.32
CA MET A 130 -5.98 10.53 -4.31
C MET A 130 -4.64 9.91 -3.86
N LEU A 131 -4.43 9.72 -2.54
CA LEU A 131 -3.16 9.21 -2.01
C LEU A 131 -2.83 7.80 -2.51
N PRO A 132 -3.75 6.81 -2.50
CA PRO A 132 -3.47 5.46 -2.98
C PRO A 132 -3.20 5.42 -4.49
N ALA A 133 -3.89 6.28 -5.26
CA ALA A 133 -3.64 6.39 -6.70
C ALA A 133 -2.24 6.95 -6.98
N ALA A 134 -1.81 7.98 -6.24
CA ALA A 134 -0.45 8.49 -6.33
C ALA A 134 0.58 7.43 -5.90
N ALA A 135 0.30 6.67 -4.83
CA ALA A 135 1.18 5.58 -4.39
C ALA A 135 1.36 4.53 -5.48
N ALA A 136 0.26 4.08 -6.12
CA ALA A 136 0.31 3.12 -7.21
C ALA A 136 1.05 3.64 -8.46
N LEU A 137 1.03 4.95 -8.73
CA LEU A 137 1.85 5.52 -9.80
C LEU A 137 3.35 5.51 -9.45
N CYS A 138 3.70 5.79 -8.20
CA CYS A 138 5.09 5.65 -7.73
C CYS A 138 5.55 4.19 -7.82
N ASP A 139 4.72 3.25 -7.37
CA ASP A 139 4.95 1.80 -7.41
C ASP A 139 5.11 1.30 -8.86
N ALA A 140 4.27 1.78 -9.77
CA ALA A 140 4.37 1.45 -11.20
C ALA A 140 5.67 1.97 -11.83
N TYR A 141 6.13 3.16 -11.44
CA TYR A 141 7.39 3.74 -11.91
C TYR A 141 8.60 2.98 -11.32
N GLU A 142 8.52 2.61 -10.06
CA GLU A 142 9.52 1.73 -9.44
C GLU A 142 9.59 0.38 -10.14
N ASN A 143 8.48 -0.33 -10.38
CA ASN A 143 8.52 -1.62 -11.06
C ASN A 143 9.15 -1.53 -12.45
N TRP A 144 8.95 -0.41 -13.14
CA TRP A 144 9.65 -0.13 -14.38
C TRP A 144 11.17 -0.04 -14.18
N LEU A 145 11.64 0.71 -13.17
CA LEU A 145 13.07 0.76 -12.81
C LEU A 145 13.62 -0.62 -12.40
N LEU A 146 12.84 -1.42 -11.68
CA LEU A 146 13.24 -2.76 -11.25
C LEU A 146 13.43 -3.70 -12.45
N PHE A 147 12.62 -3.58 -13.50
CA PHE A 147 12.85 -4.37 -14.72
C PHE A 147 14.15 -3.97 -15.42
N ASP A 148 14.45 -2.67 -15.48
CA ASP A 148 15.70 -2.18 -16.07
C ASP A 148 16.90 -2.70 -15.25
N ILE A 149 16.84 -2.64 -13.92
CA ILE A 149 17.87 -3.18 -13.02
C ILE A 149 18.04 -4.69 -13.23
N GLN A 150 16.96 -5.45 -13.29
CA GLN A 150 17.01 -6.90 -13.50
C GLN A 150 17.56 -7.28 -14.87
N ALA A 151 17.24 -6.52 -15.92
CA ALA A 151 17.76 -6.74 -17.27
C ALA A 151 19.26 -6.42 -17.36
N ALA A 152 19.70 -5.38 -16.66
CA ALA A 152 21.09 -4.95 -16.62
C ALA A 152 21.96 -5.74 -15.61
N PHE A 153 21.36 -6.53 -14.72
CA PHE A 153 22.08 -7.25 -13.65
C PHE A 153 23.23 -8.13 -14.18
N THR A 154 23.03 -8.84 -15.30
CA THR A 154 24.08 -9.66 -15.92
C THR A 154 25.06 -8.85 -16.77
N ALA A 155 24.74 -7.60 -17.09
CA ALA A 155 25.57 -6.71 -17.93
C ALA A 155 26.41 -5.72 -17.11
N GLY A 156 26.08 -5.51 -15.84
CA GLY A 156 26.81 -4.61 -14.92
C GLY A 156 26.54 -3.10 -15.12
N ASP A 157 25.54 -2.71 -15.90
CA ASP A 157 25.26 -1.30 -16.25
C ASP A 157 23.84 -0.85 -15.88
N TYR A 158 23.57 -0.69 -14.58
CA TYR A 158 22.26 -0.30 -14.01
C TYR A 158 22.25 1.09 -13.36
N SER A 159 23.34 1.87 -13.49
CA SER A 159 23.60 3.09 -12.69
C SER A 159 22.46 4.12 -12.67
N PRO A 160 21.79 4.46 -13.79
CA PRO A 160 20.71 5.45 -13.77
C PRO A 160 19.44 4.96 -13.05
N ALA A 161 19.07 3.69 -13.25
CA ALA A 161 17.86 3.12 -12.66
C ALA A 161 18.04 2.92 -11.15
N MET A 162 19.21 2.42 -10.73
CA MET A 162 19.57 2.28 -9.32
C MET A 162 19.61 3.62 -8.59
N ALA A 163 20.16 4.67 -9.20
CA ALA A 163 20.19 6.00 -8.60
C ALA A 163 18.77 6.60 -8.43
N SER A 164 17.83 6.20 -9.29
CA SER A 164 16.46 6.70 -9.29
C SER A 164 15.54 5.93 -8.35
N LEU A 165 15.83 4.65 -8.08
CA LEU A 165 14.97 3.72 -7.33
C LEU A 165 14.54 4.23 -5.93
N PRO A 166 15.39 4.87 -5.11
CA PRO A 166 15.00 5.28 -3.76
C PRO A 166 13.85 6.28 -3.72
N TYR A 167 13.67 7.11 -4.76
CA TYR A 167 12.66 8.16 -4.78
C TYR A 167 11.22 7.63 -4.88
N PRO A 168 10.84 6.82 -5.89
CA PRO A 168 9.50 6.25 -5.94
C PRO A 168 9.23 5.29 -4.79
N VAL A 169 10.22 4.54 -4.31
CA VAL A 169 10.09 3.65 -3.14
C VAL A 169 9.74 4.46 -1.88
N ALA A 170 10.49 5.53 -1.59
CA ALA A 170 10.17 6.40 -0.46
C ALA A 170 8.79 7.06 -0.64
N ALA A 171 8.48 7.56 -1.84
CA ALA A 171 7.22 8.22 -2.13
C ALA A 171 6.02 7.28 -1.95
N LYS A 172 6.07 6.04 -2.49
CA LYS A 172 4.96 5.07 -2.37
C LYS A 172 4.68 4.77 -0.91
N PHE A 173 5.72 4.47 -0.12
CA PHE A 173 5.52 4.10 1.29
C PHE A 173 5.05 5.26 2.14
N LEU A 174 5.55 6.49 1.91
CA LEU A 174 5.04 7.67 2.62
C LEU A 174 3.58 7.96 2.28
N LEU A 175 3.16 7.79 1.02
CA LEU A 175 1.77 7.96 0.60
C LEU A 175 0.84 6.90 1.20
N LEU A 176 1.29 5.64 1.27
CA LEU A 176 0.55 4.55 1.94
C LEU A 176 0.47 4.77 3.45
N ALA A 177 1.56 5.20 4.09
CA ALA A 177 1.58 5.54 5.51
C ALA A 177 0.64 6.72 5.82
N LEU A 178 0.65 7.78 4.99
CA LEU A 178 -0.28 8.90 5.13
C LEU A 178 -1.73 8.46 4.96
N THR A 179 -2.00 7.53 4.03
CA THR A 179 -3.33 6.93 3.88
C THR A 179 -3.74 6.19 5.16
N ASN A 180 -2.85 5.41 5.77
CA ASN A 180 -3.11 4.76 7.06
C ASN A 180 -3.37 5.76 8.19
N VAL A 181 -2.64 6.88 8.24
CA VAL A 181 -2.88 7.96 9.20
C VAL A 181 -4.29 8.54 9.02
N VAL A 182 -4.72 8.79 7.79
CA VAL A 182 -6.06 9.29 7.49
C VAL A 182 -7.15 8.29 7.90
N ILE A 183 -6.97 7.01 7.57
CA ILE A 183 -7.89 5.94 7.97
C ILE A 183 -7.96 5.84 9.51
N GLY A 184 -6.82 5.84 10.19
CA GLY A 184 -6.73 5.76 11.64
C GLY A 184 -7.38 6.96 12.33
N ALA A 185 -7.14 8.18 11.82
CA ALA A 185 -7.76 9.39 12.32
C ALA A 185 -9.27 9.45 12.10
N ALA A 186 -9.78 8.83 11.03
CA ALA A 186 -11.22 8.66 10.83
C ALA A 186 -11.79 7.62 11.81
N ALA A 187 -11.08 6.51 12.01
CA ALA A 187 -11.51 5.42 12.90
C ALA A 187 -11.75 5.90 14.34
N THR A 188 -10.96 6.86 14.83
CA THR A 188 -11.11 7.42 16.18
C THR A 188 -12.44 8.11 16.45
N GLN A 189 -13.22 8.40 15.41
CA GLN A 189 -14.53 9.05 15.54
C GLN A 189 -15.70 8.08 15.74
N PHE A 190 -15.51 6.76 15.59
CA PHE A 190 -16.61 5.78 15.65
C PHE A 190 -16.77 5.07 17.01
N GLY A 191 -15.92 5.36 18.00
CA GLY A 191 -16.01 4.81 19.36
C GLY A 191 -14.67 4.29 19.92
N ARG A 192 -14.66 3.88 21.20
CA ARG A 192 -13.39 3.60 21.93
C ARG A 192 -12.50 2.56 21.27
N TRP A 193 -13.09 1.47 20.77
CA TRP A 193 -12.34 0.36 20.19
C TRP A 193 -11.74 0.74 18.84
N TRP A 194 -12.52 1.44 18.01
CA TRP A 194 -12.02 2.01 16.75
C TRP A 194 -10.96 3.08 16.98
N ALA A 195 -11.05 3.85 18.06
CA ALA A 195 -10.03 4.81 18.45
C ALA A 195 -8.71 4.15 18.87
N LEU A 196 -8.77 3.03 19.60
CA LEU A 196 -7.58 2.27 19.95
C LEU A 196 -6.88 1.77 18.68
N PHE A 197 -7.60 1.04 17.80
CA PHE A 197 -7.01 0.51 16.57
C PHE A 197 -6.61 1.60 15.59
N GLY A 198 -7.37 2.70 15.52
CA GLY A 198 -7.03 3.87 14.72
C GLY A 198 -5.72 4.52 15.17
N THR A 199 -5.52 4.66 16.48
CA THR A 199 -4.26 5.15 17.04
C THR A 199 -3.08 4.24 16.69
N LEU A 200 -3.27 2.92 16.80
CA LEU A 200 -2.23 1.95 16.42
C LEU A 200 -1.88 2.04 14.92
N ALA A 201 -2.88 2.21 14.05
CA ALA A 201 -2.65 2.41 12.62
C ALA A 201 -1.89 3.72 12.31
N ILE A 202 -2.12 4.79 13.07
CA ILE A 202 -1.35 6.04 12.97
C ILE A 202 0.11 5.81 13.41
N LEU A 203 0.32 5.15 14.56
CA LEU A 203 1.65 4.89 15.09
C LEU A 203 2.49 4.00 14.17
N ALA A 204 1.87 3.15 13.37
CA ALA A 204 2.52 2.35 12.34
C ALA A 204 3.17 3.19 11.22
N ALA A 205 2.90 4.49 11.10
CA ALA A 205 3.63 5.37 10.19
C ALA A 205 5.09 5.59 10.63
N ILE A 206 5.40 5.51 11.93
CA ILE A 206 6.75 5.70 12.48
C ILE A 206 7.76 4.71 11.87
N PRO A 207 7.55 3.38 11.96
CA PRO A 207 8.46 2.42 11.36
C PRO A 207 8.57 2.56 9.83
N THR A 208 7.58 3.12 9.13
CA THR A 208 7.69 3.41 7.70
C THR A 208 8.75 4.50 7.44
N VAL A 209 8.73 5.58 8.22
CA VAL A 209 9.77 6.62 8.13
C VAL A 209 11.14 6.06 8.52
N MET A 210 11.20 5.23 9.56
CA MET A 210 12.45 4.58 9.97
C MET A 210 13.00 3.67 8.86
N ALA A 211 12.16 2.90 8.19
CA ALA A 211 12.56 2.04 7.07
C ALA A 211 13.15 2.82 5.89
N ILE A 212 12.66 4.03 5.62
CA ILE A 212 13.21 4.86 4.55
C ILE A 212 14.58 5.43 4.93
N ILE A 213 14.80 5.77 6.20
CA ILE A 213 16.07 6.37 6.67
C ILE A 213 17.13 5.28 6.91
N THR A 214 16.73 4.14 7.49
CA THR A 214 17.60 3.04 7.89
C THR A 214 17.01 1.68 7.48
N PRO A 215 16.94 1.39 6.17
CA PRO A 215 16.28 0.18 5.65
C PRO A 215 16.88 -1.11 6.21
N ALA A 216 18.21 -1.17 6.36
CA ALA A 216 18.90 -2.32 6.93
C ALA A 216 18.45 -2.69 8.37
N ALA A 217 17.78 -1.79 9.09
CA ALA A 217 17.24 -2.06 10.43
C ALA A 217 15.70 -2.21 10.45
N PHE A 218 15.00 -1.58 9.51
CA PHE A 218 13.54 -1.39 9.61
C PHE A 218 12.73 -1.75 8.37
N ALA A 219 13.32 -2.07 7.21
CA ALA A 219 12.54 -2.35 6.00
C ALA A 219 11.57 -3.54 6.16
N TRP A 220 11.94 -4.55 6.94
CA TRP A 220 11.05 -5.66 7.32
C TRP A 220 9.74 -5.21 8.01
N MET A 221 9.71 -4.03 8.63
CA MET A 221 8.52 -3.48 9.28
C MET A 221 7.52 -2.87 8.29
N LEU A 222 7.88 -2.64 7.03
CA LEU A 222 7.00 -1.94 6.07
C LEU A 222 5.70 -2.70 5.82
N ILE A 223 5.77 -4.01 5.58
CA ILE A 223 4.59 -4.86 5.38
C ILE A 223 3.65 -4.84 6.60
N PRO A 224 4.08 -5.16 7.83
CA PRO A 224 3.18 -5.13 8.99
C PRO A 224 2.65 -3.72 9.28
N SER A 225 3.45 -2.68 8.99
CA SER A 225 3.04 -1.28 9.18
C SER A 225 1.93 -0.86 8.21
N ALA A 226 2.05 -1.24 6.94
CA ALA A 226 1.00 -1.05 5.95
C ALA A 226 -0.25 -1.86 6.31
N ALA A 227 -0.07 -3.15 6.64
CA ALA A 227 -1.14 -4.09 6.95
C ALA A 227 -2.04 -3.64 8.12
N GLY A 228 -1.48 -3.00 9.15
CA GLY A 228 -2.26 -2.53 10.31
C GLY A 228 -3.43 -1.62 9.91
N GLY A 229 -3.19 -0.60 9.09
CA GLY A 229 -4.25 0.30 8.63
C GLY A 229 -5.20 -0.35 7.62
N TRP A 230 -4.70 -1.28 6.80
CA TRP A 230 -5.50 -1.99 5.79
C TRP A 230 -6.48 -2.97 6.45
N LEU A 231 -6.02 -3.72 7.46
CA LEU A 231 -6.86 -4.62 8.25
C LEU A 231 -7.92 -3.85 9.05
N LEU A 232 -7.55 -2.68 9.60
CA LEU A 232 -8.52 -1.77 10.22
C LEU A 232 -9.59 -1.32 9.22
N LEU A 233 -9.18 -0.90 8.02
CA LEU A 233 -10.12 -0.48 6.98
C LEU A 233 -11.04 -1.63 6.54
N LEU A 234 -10.50 -2.85 6.43
CA LEU A 234 -11.28 -4.04 6.11
C LEU A 234 -12.31 -4.35 7.21
N ALA A 235 -11.92 -4.22 8.48
CA ALA A 235 -12.84 -4.40 9.60
C ALA A 235 -13.95 -3.33 9.62
N LEU A 236 -13.61 -2.07 9.34
CA LEU A 236 -14.59 -0.99 9.17
C LEU A 236 -15.53 -1.27 7.99
N ALA A 237 -15.01 -1.79 6.88
CA ALA A 237 -15.81 -2.14 5.71
C ALA A 237 -16.76 -3.30 5.98
N ALA A 238 -16.31 -4.33 6.72
CA ALA A 238 -17.17 -5.41 7.17
C ALA A 238 -18.29 -4.90 8.11
N ALA A 239 -17.94 -4.08 9.10
CA ALA A 239 -18.89 -3.50 10.04
C ALA A 239 -19.89 -2.56 9.34
N GLY A 240 -19.41 -1.69 8.46
CA GLY A 240 -20.23 -0.77 7.68
C GLY A 240 -21.17 -1.51 6.72
N SER A 241 -20.68 -2.53 6.03
CA SER A 241 -21.50 -3.40 5.17
C SER A 241 -22.59 -4.12 5.97
N TRP A 242 -22.23 -4.67 7.13
CA TRP A 242 -23.19 -5.34 8.01
C TRP A 242 -24.28 -4.38 8.53
N ARG A 243 -23.92 -3.19 9.03
CA ARG A 243 -24.91 -2.20 9.51
C ARG A 243 -25.82 -1.73 8.38
N ALA A 244 -25.28 -1.55 7.18
CA ALA A 244 -26.06 -1.17 6.01
C ALA A 244 -27.11 -2.23 5.63
N ILE A 245 -26.73 -3.52 5.59
CA ILE A 245 -27.65 -4.62 5.24
C ILE A 245 -28.62 -4.93 6.38
N ALA A 246 -28.10 -5.18 7.58
CA ALA A 246 -28.87 -5.75 8.68
C ALA A 246 -29.72 -4.71 9.42
N ARG A 247 -29.31 -3.43 9.41
CA ARG A 247 -29.97 -2.37 10.18
C ARG A 247 -30.46 -1.19 9.34
N GLY A 248 -30.07 -1.11 8.06
CA GLY A 248 -30.32 0.07 7.25
C GLY A 248 -29.70 1.35 7.84
N GLN A 249 -28.62 1.21 8.63
CA GLN A 249 -27.99 2.29 9.38
C GLN A 249 -26.57 2.59 8.86
N PRO A 250 -26.13 3.86 8.94
CA PRO A 250 -24.74 4.25 8.71
C PRO A 250 -23.81 3.71 9.81
N LEU A 251 -22.50 3.69 9.55
CA LEU A 251 -21.51 3.29 10.54
C LEU A 251 -21.36 4.33 11.66
N ALA A 252 -21.53 5.61 11.35
CA ALA A 252 -21.45 6.72 12.31
C ALA A 252 -22.64 6.84 13.29
N GLY A 253 -23.69 6.02 13.11
CA GLY A 253 -24.93 6.07 13.91
C GLY A 253 -24.97 5.14 15.11
#